data_AF-A0A9D6V1N2-F1
#
_entry.id   AF-A0A9D6V1N2-F1
#
_cell.length_a   1.000
_cell.length_b   1.000
_cell.length_c   1.000
_cell.angle_alpha   90.00
_cell.angle_beta   90.00
_cell.angle_gamma   90.00
#
_symmetry.space_group_name_H-M   'P 1'
#
loop_
_entity.id
_entity.type
_entity.pdbx_description
1 polymer ?
#
loop_
_entity_poly.entity_id
_entity_poly.type
_entity_poly.pdbx_seq_one_letter_code
_entity_poly.pdbx_strand_id
1 'polypeptide(L)'
;MKTLYSPTAAARLLNINPARLQRWLNYGHFRPEYRAMLGDVEARLLTIDEIELLKSVMDLINNGMPVQKAFAEINSQELESTIIIEL
;
A
#
# COMPACT_ATOMS: atom_id res chain seq x y z
N MET A 1 -17.70 8.45 -5.34
CA MET A 1 -17.63 6.98 -5.43
C MET A 1 -16.16 6.60 -5.45
N LYS A 2 -15.67 5.77 -4.51
CA LYS A 2 -14.27 5.32 -4.50
C LYS A 2 -14.13 4.07 -5.39
N THR A 3 -13.16 4.07 -6.30
CA THR A 3 -12.82 2.89 -7.12
C THR A 3 -11.92 1.96 -6.32
N LEU A 4 -12.30 0.69 -6.24
CA LEU A 4 -11.57 -0.35 -5.52
C LEU A 4 -10.91 -1.31 -6.52
N TYR A 5 -9.64 -1.60 -6.29
CA TYR A 5 -8.81 -2.46 -7.13
C TYR A 5 -8.46 -3.74 -6.37
N SER A 6 -8.55 -4.88 -7.06
CA SER A 6 -7.98 -6.12 -6.54
C SER A 6 -6.45 -6.02 -6.47
N PRO A 7 -5.76 -6.85 -5.66
CA PRO A 7 -4.30 -6.85 -5.60
C PRO A 7 -3.68 -7.08 -6.98
N THR A 8 -4.27 -7.94 -7.80
CA THR A 8 -3.81 -8.17 -9.18
C THR A 8 -3.93 -6.92 -10.06
N ALA A 9 -5.03 -6.18 -9.94
CA ALA A 9 -5.23 -4.94 -10.70
C ALA A 9 -4.28 -3.83 -10.22
N ALA A 10 -4.14 -3.66 -8.90
CA ALA A 10 -3.22 -2.72 -8.30
C ALA A 10 -1.77 -2.99 -8.71
N ALA A 11 -1.33 -4.26 -8.73
CA ALA A 11 0.01 -4.63 -9.16
C ALA A 11 0.31 -4.24 -10.62
N ARG A 12 -0.70 -4.31 -11.50
CA ARG A 12 -0.56 -3.85 -12.90
C ARG A 12 -0.38 -2.33 -12.96
N LEU A 13 -1.15 -1.58 -12.17
CA LEU A 13 -1.02 -0.11 -12.09
C LEU A 13 0.33 0.32 -11.50
N LEU A 14 0.88 -0.48 -10.58
CA LEU A 14 2.22 -0.31 -10.02
C LEU A 14 3.33 -0.84 -10.92
N ASN A 15 3.03 -1.51 -12.04
CA ASN A 15 4.02 -2.17 -12.89
C ASN A 15 4.95 -3.14 -12.10
N ILE A 16 4.39 -3.91 -11.16
CA ILE A 16 5.12 -4.92 -10.37
C ILE A 16 4.54 -6.31 -10.55
N ASN A 17 5.34 -7.32 -10.20
CA ASN A 17 4.86 -8.69 -10.12
C ASN A 17 3.70 -8.79 -9.08
N PRO A 18 2.51 -9.29 -9.46
CA PRO A 18 1.38 -9.45 -8.54
C PRO A 18 1.71 -10.27 -7.29
N ALA A 19 2.59 -11.28 -7.40
CA ALA A 19 3.03 -12.07 -6.26
C ALA A 19 3.85 -11.23 -5.26
N ARG A 20 4.56 -10.19 -5.71
CA ARG A 20 5.28 -9.26 -4.83
C ARG A 20 4.31 -8.45 -3.99
N LEU A 21 3.30 -7.85 -4.62
CA LEU A 21 2.27 -7.11 -3.90
C LEU A 21 1.52 -8.02 -2.93
N GLN A 22 1.15 -9.23 -3.37
CA GLN A 22 0.48 -10.20 -2.51
C GLN A 22 1.30 -10.55 -1.26
N ARG A 23 2.63 -10.70 -1.38
CA ARG A 23 3.52 -10.91 -0.23
C ARG A 23 3.51 -9.73 0.73
N TRP A 24 3.53 -8.49 0.22
CA TRP A 24 3.45 -7.30 1.08
C TRP A 24 2.16 -7.25 1.90
N LEU A 25 1.04 -7.61 1.29
CA LEU A 25 -0.26 -7.69 1.98
C LEU A 25 -0.30 -8.84 2.98
N ASN A 26 0.26 -10.00 2.64
CA ASN A 26 0.26 -11.19 3.52
C ASN A 26 1.18 -11.02 4.73
N TYR A 27 2.33 -10.36 4.58
CA TYR A 27 3.25 -10.08 5.68
C TYR A 27 2.88 -8.80 6.45
N GLY A 28 1.81 -8.12 6.05
CA GLY A 28 1.33 -6.92 6.72
C GLY A 28 2.25 -5.71 6.61
N HIS A 29 3.13 -5.68 5.60
CA HIS A 29 3.91 -4.48 5.25
C HIS A 29 2.99 -3.33 4.83
N PHE A 30 1.88 -3.68 4.18
CA PHE A 30 0.82 -2.76 3.80
C PHE A 30 -0.53 -3.35 4.19
N ARG A 31 -1.41 -2.54 4.76
CA ARG A 31 -2.73 -2.97 5.23
C ARG A 31 -3.81 -2.08 4.61
N PRO A 32 -4.43 -2.52 3.50
CA PRO A 32 -5.50 -1.75 2.89
C PRO A 32 -6.69 -1.58 3.83
N GLU A 33 -7.35 -0.43 3.72
CA GLU A 33 -8.55 -0.10 4.49
C GLU A 33 -9.72 -1.02 4.11
N TYR A 34 -9.90 -1.27 2.82
CA TYR A 34 -11.08 -1.96 2.30
C TYR A 34 -10.87 -3.47 2.17
N ARG A 35 -11.88 -4.21 2.63
CA ARG A 35 -11.93 -5.67 2.56
C ARG A 35 -13.31 -6.12 2.12
N ALA A 36 -13.35 -7.18 1.32
CA ALA A 36 -14.58 -7.78 0.82
C ALA A 36 -14.56 -9.29 1.05
N MET A 37 -15.67 -9.85 1.54
CA MET A 37 -15.82 -11.30 1.63
C MET A 37 -16.29 -11.85 0.29
N LEU A 38 -15.51 -12.75 -0.29
CA LEU A 38 -15.85 -13.54 -1.47
C LEU A 38 -16.06 -14.99 -1.01
N GLY A 39 -17.27 -15.27 -0.51
CA GLY A 39 -17.54 -16.53 0.21
C GLY A 39 -16.78 -16.56 1.54
N ASP A 40 -15.99 -17.61 1.75
CA ASP A 40 -15.16 -17.78 2.97
C ASP A 40 -13.80 -17.06 2.88
N VAL A 41 -13.53 -16.36 1.77
CA VAL A 41 -12.23 -15.71 1.52
C VAL A 41 -12.35 -14.20 1.67
N GLU A 42 -11.53 -13.63 2.54
CA GLU A 42 -11.38 -12.18 2.66
C GLU A 42 -10.43 -11.64 1.58
N ALA A 43 -10.98 -10.86 0.64
CA ALA A 43 -10.23 -10.15 -0.38
C ALA A 43 -9.87 -8.75 0.10
N ARG A 44 -8.59 -8.41 0.08
CA ARG A 44 -8.09 -7.06 0.36
C ARG A 44 -8.18 -6.22 -0.91
N LEU A 45 -8.77 -5.03 -0.82
CA LEU A 45 -8.99 -4.13 -1.94
C LEU A 45 -8.24 -2.82 -1.70
N LEU A 46 -7.65 -2.29 -2.76
CA LEU A 46 -6.86 -1.05 -2.71
C LEU A 46 -7.62 0.08 -3.40
N THR A 47 -7.56 1.26 -2.82
CA THR A 47 -7.97 2.52 -3.44
C THR A 47 -6.87 3.06 -4.35
N ILE A 48 -7.19 4.07 -5.16
CA ILE A 48 -6.17 4.74 -5.97
C ILE A 48 -5.12 5.45 -5.09
N ASP A 49 -5.53 6.03 -3.97
CA ASP A 49 -4.64 6.75 -3.05
C ASP A 49 -3.62 5.80 -2.39
N GLU A 50 -4.08 4.62 -1.96
CA GLU A 50 -3.21 3.55 -1.46
C GLU A 50 -2.24 3.04 -2.53
N ILE A 51 -2.65 3.04 -3.80
CA ILE A 51 -1.77 2.67 -4.92
C ILE A 51 -0.70 3.75 -5.15
N GLU A 52 -1.06 5.03 -5.11
CA GLU A 52 -0.08 6.12 -5.21
C GLU A 52 0.93 6.08 -4.05
N LEU A 53 0.46 5.80 -2.83
CA LEU A 53 1.33 5.61 -1.68
C LEU A 53 2.34 4.46 -1.90
N LEU A 54 1.87 3.34 -2.45
CA LEU A 54 2.72 2.21 -2.80
C LEU A 54 3.73 2.53 -3.91
N LYS A 55 3.44 3.48 -4.81
CA LYS A 55 4.44 3.97 -5.78
C LYS A 55 5.58 4.69 -5.06
N SER A 56 5.28 5.55 -4.09
CA SER A 56 6.32 6.21 -3.29
C SER A 56 7.20 5.20 -2.54
N VAL A 57 6.59 4.14 -1.97
CA VAL A 57 7.35 3.02 -1.36
C VAL A 57 8.27 2.36 -2.39
N MET A 58 7.79 2.12 -3.60
CA MET A 58 8.60 1.51 -4.66
C MET A 58 9.76 2.39 -5.08
N ASP A 59 9.58 3.71 -5.19
CA ASP A 59 10.65 4.63 -5.55
C ASP A 59 11.79 4.58 -4.53
N LEU A 60 11.45 4.57 -3.23
CA LEU A 60 12.43 4.36 -2.16
C LEU A 60 13.18 3.03 -2.32
N ILE A 61 12.46 1.94 -2.61
CA ILE A 61 13.08 0.62 -2.80
C ILE A 61 14.00 0.60 -4.02
N ASN A 62 13.59 1.23 -5.13
CA ASN A 62 14.37 1.32 -6.36
C ASN A 62 15.63 2.17 -6.16
N ASN A 63 15.59 3.14 -5.26
CA ASN A 63 16.75 3.92 -4.82
C ASN A 63 17.66 3.18 -3.83
N GLY A 64 17.43 1.88 -3.61
CA GLY A 64 18.27 1.01 -2.78
C GLY A 64 17.83 0.90 -1.32
N MET A 65 16.68 1.48 -0.95
CA MET A 65 16.16 1.33 0.41
C MET A 65 15.62 -0.10 0.65
N PRO A 66 15.96 -0.75 1.78
CA PRO A 66 15.34 -2.01 2.16
C PRO A 66 13.82 -1.87 2.33
N VAL A 67 13.06 -2.87 1.88
CA VAL A 67 11.57 -2.87 1.90
C VAL A 67 10.99 -2.46 3.26
N GLN A 68 11.50 -3.02 4.36
CA GLN A 68 11.03 -2.70 5.71
C GLN A 68 11.23 -1.22 6.06
N LYS A 69 12.36 -0.64 5.66
CA LYS A 69 12.65 0.78 5.90
C LYS A 69 11.77 1.68 5.02
N ALA A 70 11.52 1.30 3.77
CA ALA A 70 10.66 2.07 2.86
C ALA A 70 9.22 2.18 3.38
N PHE A 71 8.67 1.09 3.93
CA PHE A 71 7.35 1.15 4.57
C PHE A 71 7.35 1.95 5.89
N ALA A 72 8.43 1.88 6.67
CA ALA A 72 8.56 2.67 7.90
C ALA A 72 8.66 4.18 7.63
N GLU A 73 9.37 4.56 6.57
CA GLU A 73 9.55 5.95 6.14
C GLU A 73 8.20 6.61 5.82
N ILE A 74 7.37 5.94 5.01
CA ILE A 74 6.05 6.44 4.62
C ILE A 74 5.12 6.58 5.83
N ASN A 75 5.09 5.58 6.72
CA ASN A 75 4.29 5.66 7.94
C ASN A 75 4.75 6.79 8.88
N SER A 76 6.05 7.11 8.88
CA SER A 76 6.61 8.21 9.68
C SER A 76 6.25 9.57 9.09
N GLN A 77 6.25 9.70 7.76
CA GLN A 77 5.82 10.91 7.06
C GLN A 77 4.31 11.19 7.24
N GLU A 78 3.47 10.15 7.31
CA GLU A 78 2.05 10.30 7.69
C GLU A 78 1.88 10.80 9.13
N LEU A 79 2.71 10.33 10.07
CA LEU A 79 2.69 10.80 11.45
C LEU A 79 3.10 12.27 11.57
N GLU A 80 4.17 12.69 10.87
CA GLU A 80 4.64 14.09 10.89
C GLU A 80 3.65 15.06 10.23
N SER A 81 2.98 14.65 9.15
CA SER A 81 1.96 15.48 8.48
C SER A 81 0.64 15.60 9.25
N THR A 82 0.38 14.70 10.21
CA THR A 82 -0.81 14.75 11.08
C THR A 82 -0.65 15.70 12.27
N ILE A 83 0.57 16.20 12.54
CA ILE A 83 0.81 17.21 13.59
C ILE A 83 0.38 18.60 13.07
N ILE A 84 -0.93 18.83 13.01
CA ILE A 84 -1.48 20.18 12.95
C ILE A 84 -1.35 20.76 14.36
N ILE A 85 -0.35 21.61 14.56
CA ILE A 85 -0.28 22.47 15.74
C ILE A 85 -1.28 23.59 15.52
N GLU A 86 -2.46 23.49 16.13
CA GLU A 86 -3.29 24.68 16.36
C GLU A 86 -2.52 25.59 17.32
N LEU A 87 -2.12 26.77 16.84
CA LEU A 87 -1.60 27.88 17.64
C LEU A 87 -2.75 28.75 18.14
#